data_AF-E6UHU6-F1
#
_entry.id   AF-E6UHU6-F1
#
_cell.length_a   1.000
_cell.length_b   1.000
_cell.length_c   1.000
_cell.angle_alpha   90.00
_cell.angle_beta   90.00
_cell.angle_gamma   90.00
#
_symmetry.space_group_name_H-M   'P 1'
#
loop_
_entity.id
_entity.type
_entity.pdbx_description
1 polymer ?
#
loop_
_entity_poly.entity_id
_entity_poly.type
_entity_poly.pdbx_seq_one_letter_code
_entity_poly.pdbx_strand_id
1 'polypeptide(L)'
;MKNFRQLCIMLIVLLVFILTMTVTAALTKGVKEGKISASVLADAVMVISIAVAAGIVFAVIRLFRRHKQHLKQASSADILAEIMAMKDDNTKSDKED
;
A
#
# COMPACT_ATOMS: atom_id res chain seq x y z
N MET A 1 12.37 -13.68 -2.73
CA MET A 1 11.80 -13.18 -1.45
C MET A 1 10.65 -12.17 -1.59
N LYS A 2 10.58 -11.32 -2.63
CA LYS A 2 9.49 -10.32 -2.78
C LYS A 2 8.08 -10.93 -2.88
N ASN A 3 7.93 -12.05 -3.60
CA ASN A 3 6.63 -12.72 -3.79
C ASN A 3 6.10 -13.36 -2.49
N PHE A 4 6.98 -13.94 -1.68
CA PHE A 4 6.59 -14.51 -0.37
C PHE A 4 6.11 -13.41 0.60
N ARG A 5 6.81 -12.27 0.61
CA ARG A 5 6.39 -11.11 1.41
C ARG A 5 5.03 -10.56 0.98
N GLN A 6 4.72 -10.59 -0.31
CA GLN A 6 3.42 -10.16 -0.83
C GLN A 6 2.29 -11.14 -0.43
N LEU A 7 2.55 -12.45 -0.49
CA LEU A 7 1.61 -13.48 -0.02
C LEU A 7 1.33 -13.38 1.48
N CYS A 8 2.37 -13.18 2.30
CA CYS A 8 2.19 -12.97 3.75
C CYS A 8 1.35 -11.72 4.04
N ILE A 9 1.58 -10.61 3.34
CA ILE A 9 0.77 -9.39 3.51
C ILE A 9 -0.67 -9.64 3.11
N MET A 10 -0.91 -10.35 2.00
CA MET A 10 -2.27 -10.68 1.55
C MET A 10 -3.00 -11.56 2.58
N LEU A 11 -2.33 -12.57 3.14
CA LEU A 11 -2.89 -13.42 4.19
C LEU A 11 -3.22 -12.63 5.46
N ILE A 12 -2.33 -11.72 5.88
CA ILE A 12 -2.58 -10.86 7.05
C ILE A 12 -3.83 -10.00 6.82
N VAL A 13 -3.97 -9.38 5.64
CA VAL A 13 -5.15 -8.57 5.30
C VAL A 13 -6.43 -9.41 5.33
N LEU A 14 -6.39 -10.62 4.76
CA LEU A 14 -7.52 -11.54 4.75
C LEU A 14 -7.91 -11.95 6.19
N LEU A 15 -6.92 -12.25 7.03
CA LEU A 15 -7.13 -12.69 8.41
C LEU A 15 -7.73 -11.57 9.26
N VAL A 16 -7.23 -10.33 9.11
CA VAL A 16 -7.81 -9.15 9.76
C VAL A 16 -9.26 -8.94 9.30
N PHE A 17 -9.53 -9.06 7.99
CA PHE A 17 -10.88 -8.93 7.46
C PHE A 17 -11.85 -9.96 8.08
N ILE A 18 -11.47 -11.24 8.09
CA ILE A 18 -12.28 -12.31 8.69
C ILE A 18 -12.51 -12.06 10.19
N LEU A 19 -11.48 -11.64 10.92
CA LEU A 19 -11.62 -11.29 12.34
C LEU A 19 -12.64 -10.16 12.55
N THR A 20 -12.53 -9.07 11.80
CA THR A 20 -13.45 -7.94 11.93
C THR A 20 -14.90 -8.32 11.62
N MET A 21 -15.11 -9.13 10.58
CA MET A 21 -16.43 -9.67 10.22
C MET A 21 -17.01 -10.55 11.33
N THR A 22 -16.20 -11.49 11.83
CA THR A 22 -16.63 -12.43 12.89
C THR A 22 -16.99 -11.70 14.18
N VAL A 23 -16.17 -10.72 14.59
CA VAL A 23 -16.42 -9.89 15.79
C VAL A 23 -17.70 -9.08 15.61
N THR A 24 -17.89 -8.43 14.46
CA THR A 24 -19.09 -7.63 14.18
C THR A 24 -20.34 -8.50 14.17
N ALA A 25 -20.28 -9.70 13.59
CA ALA A 25 -21.38 -10.65 13.57
C ALA A 25 -21.74 -11.15 14.98
N ALA A 26 -20.73 -11.48 15.80
CA ALA A 26 -20.92 -11.90 17.19
C ALA A 26 -21.54 -10.79 18.04
N LEU A 27 -21.05 -9.56 17.92
CA LEU A 27 -21.60 -8.39 18.61
C LEU A 27 -23.04 -8.10 18.18
N THR A 28 -23.32 -8.14 16.87
CA THR A 28 -24.67 -7.92 16.34
C THR A 28 -25.65 -8.98 16.86
N LYS A 29 -25.24 -10.25 16.91
CA LYS A 29 -26.05 -11.33 17.47
C LYS A 29 -26.28 -11.13 18.97
N GLY A 30 -25.24 -10.76 19.73
CA GLY A 30 -25.36 -10.48 21.16
C GLY A 30 -26.27 -9.29 21.49
N VAL A 31 -26.29 -8.25 20.64
CA VAL A 31 -27.23 -7.11 20.77
C VAL A 31 -28.66 -7.55 20.47
N LYS A 32 -28.89 -8.35 19.42
CA LYS A 32 -30.22 -8.90 19.09
C LYS A 32 -30.77 -9.81 20.19
N GLU A 33 -29.90 -10.55 20.87
CA GLU A 33 -30.25 -11.39 22.01
C GLU A 33 -30.43 -10.60 23.32
N GLY A 34 -30.22 -9.27 23.31
CA GLY A 34 -30.30 -8.42 24.50
C GLY A 34 -29.18 -8.64 25.54
N LYS A 35 -28.18 -9.48 25.20
CA LYS A 35 -27.03 -9.78 26.07
C LYS A 35 -25.98 -8.67 26.08
N ILE A 36 -25.97 -7.84 25.04
CA ILE A 36 -24.98 -6.79 24.83
C ILE A 36 -25.71 -5.47 24.56
N SER A 37 -25.24 -4.39 25.19
CA SER A 37 -25.76 -3.05 24.93
C SER A 37 -25.45 -2.63 23.49
N ALA A 38 -26.41 -1.99 22.82
CA ALA A 38 -26.22 -1.41 21.50
C ALA A 38 -25.08 -0.36 21.47
N SER A 39 -24.76 0.26 22.62
CA SER A 39 -23.63 1.19 22.73
C SER A 39 -22.29 0.50 22.46
N VAL A 40 -22.11 -0.75 22.90
CA VAL A 40 -20.86 -1.51 22.70
C VAL A 40 -20.66 -1.84 21.22
N LEU A 41 -21.74 -2.15 20.51
CA LEU A 41 -21.70 -2.36 19.06
C LEU A 41 -21.38 -1.05 18.33
N ALA A 42 -21.99 0.06 18.73
CA ALA A 42 -21.72 1.38 18.14
C ALA A 42 -20.26 1.80 18.32
N ASP A 43 -19.70 1.66 19.52
CA ASP A 43 -18.28 1.96 19.79
C ASP A 43 -17.35 1.05 18.98
N ALA A 44 -17.63 -0.25 18.92
CA ALA A 44 -16.83 -1.19 18.14
C ALA A 44 -16.82 -0.83 16.64
N VAL A 45 -18.00 -0.51 16.07
CA VAL A 45 -18.11 -0.08 14.67
C VAL A 45 -17.39 1.24 14.44
N MET A 46 -17.48 2.20 15.37
CA MET A 46 -16.78 3.48 15.27
C MET A 46 -15.27 3.29 15.23
N VAL A 47 -14.71 2.46 16.12
CA VAL A 47 -13.28 2.16 16.17
C VAL A 47 -12.81 1.47 14.89
N ILE A 48 -13.57 0.50 14.38
CA ILE A 48 -13.26 -0.19 13.12
C ILE A 48 -13.25 0.82 11.96
N SER A 49 -14.23 1.74 11.93
CA SER A 49 -14.36 2.75 10.89
C SER A 49 -13.15 3.69 10.87
N ILE A 50 -12.70 4.16 12.04
CA ILE A 50 -11.52 5.00 12.19
C ILE A 50 -10.25 4.25 11.75
N ALA A 51 -10.11 2.98 12.16
CA ALA A 51 -8.97 2.15 11.78
C ALA A 51 -8.89 1.94 10.26
N VAL A 52 -10.02 1.68 9.60
CA VAL A 52 -10.08 1.56 8.13
C VAL A 52 -9.72 2.88 7.46
N ALA A 53 -10.27 4.00 7.91
CA ALA A 53 -9.97 5.32 7.36
C ALA A 53 -8.47 5.65 7.48
N ALA A 54 -7.87 5.44 8.66
CA ALA A 54 -6.44 5.65 8.88
C ALA A 54 -5.58 4.72 8.00
N GLY A 55 -5.97 3.46 7.85
CA GLY A 55 -5.31 2.50 6.97
C GLY A 55 -5.32 2.93 5.50
N ILE A 56 -6.45 3.45 5.02
CA ILE A 56 -6.57 3.99 3.65
C ILE A 56 -5.66 5.20 3.46
N VAL A 57 -5.70 6.17 4.38
CA VAL A 57 -4.84 7.37 4.32
C VAL A 57 -3.35 6.96 4.27
N PHE A 58 -2.95 6.00 5.12
CA PHE A 58 -1.58 5.49 5.12
C PHE A 58 -1.21 4.77 3.81
N ALA A 59 -2.12 3.98 3.24
CA ALA A 59 -1.92 3.30 1.97
C ALA A 59 -1.75 4.31 0.82
N VAL A 60 -2.57 5.36 0.78
CA VAL A 60 -2.49 6.44 -0.20
C VAL A 60 -1.15 7.17 -0.08
N ILE A 61 -0.75 7.59 1.12
CA ILE A 61 0.55 8.23 1.36
C ILE A 61 1.71 7.33 0.90
N ARG A 62 1.63 6.03 1.18
CA ARG A 62 2.64 5.04 0.76
C ARG A 62 2.69 4.88 -0.75
N LEU A 63 1.53 4.92 -1.42
CA LEU A 63 1.43 4.85 -2.88
C LEU A 63 2.11 6.07 -3.53
N PHE A 64 1.80 7.28 -3.06
CA PHE A 64 2.44 8.52 -3.55
C PHE A 64 3.95 8.56 -3.30
N ARG A 65 4.42 8.06 -2.15
CA ARG A 65 5.88 7.97 -1.87
C ARG A 65 6.59 7.02 -2.84
N ARG A 66 5.98 5.88 -3.20
CA ARG A 66 6.54 4.95 -4.20
C ARG A 66 6.56 5.58 -5.60
N HIS A 67 5.50 6.29 -5.97
CA HIS A 67 5.43 6.95 -7.28
C HIS A 67 6.57 7.96 -7.48
N LYS A 68 6.92 8.74 -6.44
CA LYS A 68 8.10 9.64 -6.49
C LYS A 68 9.43 8.90 -6.64
N GLN A 69 9.56 7.71 -6.07
CA GLN A 69 10.78 6.90 -6.21
C GLN A 69 10.92 6.30 -7.61
N HIS A 70 9.82 5.87 -8.23
CA HIS A 70 9.83 5.39 -9.62
C HIS A 70 10.12 6.52 -10.62
N LEU A 71 9.57 7.73 -10.39
CA LEU A 71 9.89 8.91 -11.20
C LEU A 71 11.37 9.30 -11.11
N LYS A 72 11.97 9.27 -9.90
CA LYS A 72 13.41 9.53 -9.74
C LYS A 72 14.28 8.50 -10.46
N GLN A 73 13.90 7.22 -10.43
CA GLN A 73 14.65 6.14 -11.08
C GLN A 73 14.51 6.19 -12.61
N ALA A 74 13.33 6.51 -13.13
CA ALA A 74 13.12 6.72 -14.56
C ALA A 74 13.93 7.92 -15.07
N SER A 75 13.90 9.06 -14.35
CA SER A 75 14.68 10.24 -14.71
C SER A 75 16.19 10.02 -14.65
N SER A 76 16.71 9.26 -13.68
CA SER A 76 18.15 8.94 -13.63
C SER A 76 18.59 7.98 -14.74
N ALA A 77 17.72 7.06 -15.17
CA ALA A 77 18.02 6.13 -16.26
C ALA A 77 17.98 6.84 -17.63
N ASP A 78 17.03 7.77 -17.80
CA ASP A 78 16.89 8.58 -19.01
C ASP A 78 18.08 9.54 -19.16
N ILE A 79 18.48 10.23 -18.08
CA ILE A 79 19.69 11.08 -18.05
C ILE A 79 20.96 10.25 -18.30
N LEU A 80 21.04 9.02 -17.79
CA LEU A 80 22.23 8.16 -17.99
C LEU A 80 22.27 7.57 -19.41
N ALA A 81 21.12 7.34 -20.04
CA ALA A 81 21.01 7.00 -21.46
C ALA A 81 21.36 8.20 -22.35
N GLU A 82 20.90 9.39 -22.01
CA GLU A 82 21.24 10.64 -22.71
C GLU A 82 22.76 10.94 -22.62
N ILE A 83 23.37 10.79 -21.43
CA ILE A 83 24.83 10.96 -21.26
C ILE A 83 25.61 9.86 -22.01
N MET A 84 25.11 8.63 -22.06
CA MET A 84 25.76 7.55 -22.80
C MET A 84 25.66 7.76 -24.33
N ALA A 85 24.54 8.28 -24.83
CA ALA A 85 24.39 8.66 -26.23
C ALA A 85 25.31 9.84 -26.60
N MET A 86 25.39 10.88 -25.75
CA MET A 86 26.33 11.99 -25.97
C MET A 86 27.80 11.55 -25.91
N LYS A 87 28.13 10.55 -25.09
CA LYS A 87 29.48 9.99 -25.04
C LYS A 87 29.81 9.21 -26.31
N ASP A 88 28.87 8.47 -26.88
CA ASP A 88 29.10 7.69 -28.10
C ASP A 88 29.26 8.59 -29.34
N ASP A 89 28.52 9.70 -29.40
CA ASP A 89 28.69 10.71 -30.46
C ASP A 89 30.06 11.42 -30.40
N ASN A 90 30.56 11.73 -29.19
CA ASN A 90 31.86 12.37 -29.01
C ASN A 90 33.05 11.41 -29.29
N THR A 91 32.82 10.09 -29.32
CA THR A 91 33.89 9.11 -29.63
C THR A 91 33.96 8.78 -31.13
N LYS A 92 32.95 9.19 -31.92
CA LYS A 92 32.95 9.06 -33.38
C LYS A 92 33.57 10.26 -34.10
N SER A 93 33.58 11.44 -33.50
CA SER A 93 34.21 12.63 -34.09
C SER A 93 35.74 12.65 -34.01
N ASP A 94 36.36 11.79 -33.19
CA ASP A 94 37.82 11.75 -32.96
C ASP A 94 38.54 10.65 -33.78
N LYS A 95 37.86 10.03 -34.76
CA LYS A 95 38.43 8.98 -35.63
C LYS A 95 38.34 9.27 -37.12
N GLU A 96 37.97 10.49 -37.50
CA GLU A 96 38.08 11.01 -38.86
C GLU A 96 38.93 12.29 -38.82
N ASP A 97 40.23 12.13 -38.59
CA ASP A 97 41.31 13.02 -39.07
C ASP A 97 42.65 12.26 -39.05
#